data_AF-A0A377WFL1-F1
#
_entry.id   AF-A0A377WFL1-F1
#
_cell.length_a   1.000
_cell.length_b   1.000
_cell.length_c   1.000
_cell.angle_alpha   90.00
_cell.angle_beta   90.00
_cell.angle_gamma   90.00
#
_symmetry.space_group_name_H-M   'P 1'
#
loop_
_entity.id
_entity.type
_entity.pdbx_description
1 polymer ?
#
loop_
_entity_poly.entity_id
_entity_poly.type
_entity_poly.pdbx_seq_one_letter_code
_entity_poly.pdbx_strand_id
1 'polypeptide(L)'
;MTDALAALSAAVAAELPCRDALMQEYDDKWHQDGLVMDKWFILQSTSPAANVVETVRGLLNHRSFSMSNPNRVRSLIGAFASSNPAAFHAEDGSGYQFLVEMLTELNQRNPQVASRLIEPLIRLKRYDEKRQALMRAALEQLKGLENLSGDLFEKISKALA
;
A
#
# COMPACT_ATOMS: atom_id res chain seq x y z
N MET A 1 23.73 4.38 -6.58
CA MET A 1 22.33 4.19 -6.14
C MET A 1 22.21 4.26 -4.61
N THR A 2 23.09 3.61 -3.84
CA THR A 2 23.05 3.60 -2.37
C THR A 2 22.96 4.99 -1.73
N ASP A 3 23.93 5.88 -2.00
CA ASP A 3 23.97 7.21 -1.36
C ASP A 3 22.83 8.11 -1.85
N ALA A 4 22.52 8.07 -3.16
CA ALA A 4 21.42 8.82 -3.74
C ALA A 4 20.06 8.42 -3.13
N LEU A 5 19.83 7.12 -2.92
CA LEU A 5 18.63 6.63 -2.27
C LEU A 5 18.60 7.04 -0.79
N ALA A 6 19.74 6.96 -0.08
CA ALA A 6 19.81 7.38 1.33
C ALA A 6 19.46 8.86 1.49
N ALA A 7 19.99 9.73 0.63
CA ALA A 7 19.67 11.17 0.62
C ALA A 7 18.19 11.41 0.32
N LEU A 8 17.62 10.73 -0.67
CA LEU A 8 16.20 10.85 -1.03
C LEU A 8 15.29 10.37 0.12
N SER A 9 15.60 9.23 0.72
CA SER A 9 14.88 8.68 1.87
C SER A 9 14.88 9.67 3.04
N ALA A 10 16.02 10.29 3.34
CA ALA A 10 16.13 11.28 4.41
C ALA A 10 15.29 12.54 4.10
N ALA A 11 15.30 13.00 2.84
CA ALA A 11 14.48 14.14 2.42
C ALA A 11 12.98 13.86 2.57
N VAL A 12 12.52 12.65 2.25
CA VAL A 12 11.13 12.23 2.44
C VAL A 12 10.79 12.09 3.93
N ALA A 13 11.61 11.38 4.70
CA ALA A 13 11.33 11.10 6.10
C ALA A 13 11.30 12.36 7.00
N ALA A 14 12.11 13.37 6.67
CA ALA A 14 12.16 14.64 7.41
C ALA A 14 11.36 15.77 6.73
N GLU A 15 10.60 15.46 5.67
CA GLU A 15 9.80 16.42 4.89
C GLU A 15 10.58 17.69 4.50
N LEU A 16 11.83 17.50 4.04
CA LEU A 16 12.72 18.61 3.73
C LEU A 16 12.23 19.40 2.50
N PRO A 17 12.54 20.71 2.40
CA PRO A 17 12.14 21.53 1.25
C PRO A 17 12.60 21.00 -0.12
N CYS A 18 13.69 20.23 -0.17
CA CYS A 18 14.20 19.63 -1.41
C CYS A 18 13.48 18.34 -1.83
N ARG A 19 12.59 17.78 -0.99
CA ARG A 19 11.93 16.48 -1.22
C ARG A 19 11.28 16.40 -2.59
N ASP A 20 10.42 17.36 -2.92
CA ASP A 20 9.60 17.29 -4.12
C ASP A 20 10.44 17.41 -5.40
N ALA A 21 11.43 18.31 -5.39
CA ALA A 21 12.38 18.44 -6.49
C ALA A 21 13.19 17.14 -6.70
N LEU A 22 13.73 16.56 -5.62
CA LEU A 22 14.51 15.33 -5.71
C LEU A 22 13.66 14.12 -6.13
N MET A 23 12.41 14.02 -5.67
CA MET A 23 11.49 12.96 -6.06
C MET A 23 11.12 13.08 -7.55
N GLN A 24 10.92 14.29 -8.06
CA GLN A 24 10.63 14.53 -9.48
C GLN A 24 11.84 14.24 -10.36
N GLU A 25 13.04 14.70 -9.98
CA GLU A 25 14.29 14.40 -10.70
C GLU A 25 14.56 12.89 -10.76
N TYR A 26 14.26 12.17 -9.67
CA TYR A 26 14.41 10.72 -9.63
C TYR A 26 13.44 10.03 -10.60
N ASP A 27 12.18 10.44 -10.63
CA ASP A 27 11.17 9.91 -11.56
C ASP A 27 11.57 10.21 -13.01
N ASP A 28 11.84 11.47 -13.37
CA ASP A 28 12.20 11.86 -14.74
C ASP A 28 13.43 11.11 -15.26
N LYS A 29 14.38 10.80 -14.38
CA LYS A 29 15.58 10.05 -14.75
C LYS A 29 15.35 8.54 -14.84
N TRP A 30 14.53 7.96 -13.96
CA TRP A 30 14.47 6.51 -13.75
C TRP A 30 13.14 5.87 -14.11
N HIS A 31 12.15 6.62 -14.62
CA HIS A 31 10.79 6.11 -14.87
C HIS A 31 10.74 4.84 -15.75
N GLN A 32 11.74 4.60 -16.60
CA GLN A 32 11.84 3.41 -17.47
C GLN A 32 12.45 2.20 -16.76
N ASP A 33 13.21 2.40 -15.67
CA ASP A 33 13.78 1.31 -14.87
C ASP A 33 12.84 0.95 -13.72
N GLY A 34 12.06 -0.11 -13.95
CA GLY A 34 11.06 -0.55 -12.97
C GLY A 34 11.63 -0.97 -11.61
N LEU A 35 12.84 -1.52 -11.54
CA LEU A 35 13.44 -1.94 -10.26
C LEU A 35 13.95 -0.74 -9.46
N VAL A 36 14.36 0.31 -10.15
CA VAL A 36 14.72 1.58 -9.52
C VAL A 36 13.46 2.31 -9.06
N MET A 37 12.40 2.33 -9.88
CA MET A 37 11.12 2.94 -9.50
C MET A 37 10.40 2.22 -8.35
N ASP A 38 10.66 0.93 -8.11
CA ASP A 38 10.18 0.27 -6.89
C ASP A 38 10.60 1.01 -5.63
N LYS A 39 11.86 1.44 -5.57
CA LYS A 39 12.40 2.15 -4.40
C LYS A 39 11.71 3.48 -4.23
N TRP A 40 11.46 4.17 -5.34
CA TRP A 40 10.72 5.42 -5.36
C TRP A 40 9.26 5.25 -4.90
N PHE A 41 8.56 4.22 -5.35
CA PHE A 41 7.20 3.90 -4.88
C PHE A 41 7.18 3.56 -3.39
N ILE A 42 8.18 2.83 -2.89
CA ILE A 42 8.29 2.54 -1.46
C ILE A 42 8.39 3.85 -0.68
N LEU A 43 9.25 4.79 -1.10
CA LEU A 43 9.38 6.08 -0.42
C LEU A 43 8.09 6.91 -0.44
N GLN A 44 7.37 6.94 -1.56
CA GLN A 44 6.06 7.58 -1.63
C GLN A 44 5.08 6.94 -0.65
N SER A 45 5.07 5.61 -0.57
CA SER A 45 4.13 4.84 0.25
C SER A 45 4.42 4.92 1.74
N THR A 46 5.68 5.11 2.12
CA THR A 46 6.13 5.25 3.51
C THR A 46 6.36 6.71 3.92
N SER A 47 5.87 7.67 3.13
CA SER A 47 5.95 9.08 3.45
C SER A 47 5.18 9.39 4.76
N PRO A 48 5.74 10.23 5.66
CA PRO A 48 5.04 10.69 6.85
C PRO A 48 4.01 11.80 6.55
N ALA A 49 3.95 12.28 5.31
CA ALA A 49 3.06 13.37 4.91
C ALA A 49 1.58 13.01 5.15
N ALA A 50 0.80 13.98 5.63
CA ALA A 50 -0.60 13.78 5.95
C ALA A 50 -1.46 13.31 4.76
N ASN A 51 -1.07 13.68 3.54
CA ASN A 51 -1.76 13.34 2.28
C ASN A 51 -1.21 12.09 1.58
N VAL A 52 -0.55 11.19 2.32
CA VAL A 52 0.12 10.02 1.73
C VAL A 52 -0.88 9.06 1.06
N VAL A 53 -2.10 8.92 1.59
CA VAL A 53 -3.11 8.03 1.00
C VAL A 53 -3.57 8.57 -0.36
N GLU A 54 -3.82 9.87 -0.46
CA GLU A 54 -4.17 10.52 -1.73
C GLU A 54 -3.02 10.40 -2.74
N THR A 55 -1.78 10.58 -2.28
CA THR A 55 -0.59 10.45 -3.12
C THR A 55 -0.48 9.03 -3.66
N VAL A 56 -0.55 8.01 -2.80
CA VAL A 56 -0.50 6.59 -3.18
C VAL A 56 -1.62 6.23 -4.16
N ARG A 57 -2.85 6.74 -3.95
CA ARG A 57 -3.97 6.54 -4.87
C ARG A 57 -3.70 7.17 -6.24
N GLY A 58 -3.16 8.38 -6.29
CA GLY A 58 -2.78 9.03 -7.54
C GLY A 58 -1.73 8.25 -8.33
N LEU A 59 -0.78 7.63 -7.62
CA LEU A 59 0.29 6.84 -8.22
C LEU A 59 -0.15 5.52 -8.86
N LEU A 60 -1.41 5.09 -8.65
CA LEU A 60 -1.99 3.99 -9.42
C LEU A 60 -2.05 4.31 -10.92
N ASN A 61 -2.06 5.59 -11.30
CA ASN A 61 -2.03 6.05 -12.70
C ASN A 61 -0.62 6.46 -13.16
N HIS A 62 0.41 6.24 -12.34
CA HIS A 62 1.76 6.66 -12.67
C HIS A 62 2.33 5.88 -13.86
N ARG A 63 3.11 6.55 -14.72
CA ARG A 63 3.74 5.97 -15.93
C ARG A 63 4.57 4.70 -15.68
N SER A 64 5.09 4.54 -14.47
CA SER A 64 5.91 3.39 -14.05
C SER A 64 5.15 2.35 -13.21
N PHE A 65 3.84 2.55 -12.95
CA PHE A 65 3.03 1.62 -12.18
C PHE A 65 2.17 0.73 -13.09
N SER A 66 1.98 -0.52 -12.70
CA SER A 66 1.01 -1.42 -13.32
C SER A 66 0.57 -2.49 -12.33
N MET A 67 -0.75 -2.70 -12.22
CA MET A 67 -1.33 -3.76 -11.40
C MET A 67 -0.98 -5.18 -11.89
N SER A 68 -0.53 -5.31 -13.15
CA SER A 68 -0.07 -6.61 -13.68
C SER A 68 1.30 -7.05 -13.16
N ASN A 69 2.08 -6.14 -12.56
CA ASN A 69 3.41 -6.43 -12.07
C ASN A 69 3.43 -6.58 -10.54
N PRO A 70 3.67 -7.80 -10.00
CA PRO A 70 3.69 -8.03 -8.55
C PRO A 70 4.73 -7.21 -7.78
N ASN A 71 5.82 -6.76 -8.42
CA ASN A 71 6.80 -5.90 -7.77
C ASN A 71 6.23 -4.50 -7.59
N ARG A 72 5.60 -3.93 -8.63
CA ARG A 72 4.93 -2.60 -8.54
C ARG A 72 3.86 -2.59 -7.46
N VAL A 73 3.00 -3.61 -7.47
CA VAL A 73 1.92 -3.77 -6.48
C VAL A 73 2.49 -3.83 -5.06
N ARG A 74 3.56 -4.62 -4.84
CA ARG A 74 4.19 -4.72 -3.52
C ARG A 74 4.88 -3.43 -3.10
N SER A 75 5.55 -2.75 -4.01
CA SER A 75 6.32 -1.53 -3.73
C SER A 75 5.45 -0.31 -3.47
N LEU A 76 4.23 -0.25 -4.01
CA LEU A 76 3.27 0.83 -3.76
C LEU A 76 2.24 0.42 -2.69
N ILE A 77 1.33 -0.49 -3.05
CA ILE A 77 0.19 -0.87 -2.19
C ILE A 77 0.67 -1.65 -0.95
N GLY A 78 1.59 -2.60 -1.15
CA GLY A 78 2.13 -3.40 -0.05
C GLY A 78 2.97 -2.59 0.92
N ALA A 79 3.82 -1.70 0.42
CA ALA A 79 4.61 -0.80 1.25
C ALA A 79 3.72 0.14 2.07
N PHE A 80 2.65 0.68 1.47
CA PHE A 80 1.68 1.51 2.19
C PHE A 80 1.03 0.73 3.33
N ALA A 81 0.47 -0.46 3.05
CA ALA A 81 -0.28 -1.23 4.05
C ALA A 81 0.62 -1.82 5.16
N SER A 82 1.83 -2.28 4.83
CA SER A 82 2.69 -3.02 5.78
C SER A 82 3.80 -2.16 6.40
N SER A 83 4.31 -1.17 5.66
CA SER A 83 5.46 -0.36 6.07
C SER A 83 5.10 1.08 6.47
N ASN A 84 3.83 1.47 6.33
CA ASN A 84 3.30 2.73 6.86
C ASN A 84 2.07 2.50 7.76
N PRO A 85 2.21 1.79 8.90
CA PRO A 85 1.08 1.49 9.77
C PRO A 85 0.41 2.77 10.32
N ALA A 86 1.14 3.87 10.46
CA ALA A 86 0.56 5.14 10.91
C ALA A 86 -0.52 5.64 9.93
N ALA A 87 -0.22 5.65 8.63
CA ALA A 87 -1.18 6.05 7.61
C ALA A 87 -2.21 4.95 7.28
N PHE A 88 -1.80 3.69 7.25
CA PHE A 88 -2.72 2.57 7.00
C PHE A 88 -3.81 2.47 8.09
N HIS A 89 -3.45 2.76 9.35
CA HIS A 89 -4.37 2.80 10.48
C HIS A 89 -4.85 4.22 10.82
N ALA A 90 -4.96 5.10 9.82
CA ALA A 90 -5.62 6.39 9.96
C ALA A 90 -7.00 6.22 10.64
N GLU A 91 -7.33 7.15 11.54
CA GLU A 91 -8.52 7.01 12.41
C GLU A 91 -9.85 7.05 11.66
N ASP A 92 -9.83 7.56 10.44
CA ASP A 92 -10.97 7.60 9.52
C ASP A 92 -11.17 6.29 8.75
N GLY A 93 -10.22 5.35 8.82
CA GLY A 93 -10.26 4.07 8.11
C GLY A 93 -9.95 4.15 6.62
N SER A 94 -9.48 5.30 6.12
CA SER A 94 -9.15 5.52 4.69
C SER A 94 -8.15 4.50 4.15
N GLY A 95 -7.15 4.11 4.95
CA GLY A 95 -6.17 3.08 4.60
C GLY A 95 -6.78 1.69 4.42
N TYR A 96 -7.76 1.31 5.25
CA TYR A 96 -8.47 0.04 5.10
C TYR A 96 -9.32 0.02 3.84
N GLN A 97 -10.06 1.10 3.59
CA GLN A 97 -10.91 1.24 2.41
C GLN A 97 -10.08 1.18 1.12
N PHE A 98 -8.93 1.86 1.11
CA PHE A 98 -7.98 1.76 0.01
C PHE A 98 -7.53 0.31 -0.25
N LEU A 99 -7.14 -0.42 0.80
CA LEU A 99 -6.69 -1.79 0.65
C LEU A 99 -7.82 -2.72 0.17
N VAL A 100 -9.07 -2.51 0.61
CA VAL A 100 -10.24 -3.27 0.14
C VAL A 100 -10.44 -3.11 -1.37
N GLU A 101 -10.34 -1.89 -1.90
CA GLU A 101 -10.44 -1.64 -3.34
C GLU A 101 -9.34 -2.40 -4.12
N MET A 102 -8.10 -2.31 -3.64
CA MET A 102 -6.96 -2.99 -4.29
C MET A 102 -7.08 -4.51 -4.21
N LEU A 103 -7.51 -5.06 -3.08
CA LEU A 103 -7.73 -6.50 -2.91
C LEU A 103 -8.91 -7.00 -3.73
N THR A 104 -9.92 -6.17 -3.98
CA THR A 104 -11.04 -6.52 -4.86
C THR A 104 -10.56 -6.76 -6.29
N GLU A 105 -9.72 -5.89 -6.83
CA GLU A 105 -9.11 -6.10 -8.16
C GLU A 105 -8.15 -7.31 -8.14
N LEU A 106 -7.28 -7.38 -7.13
CA LEU A 106 -6.26 -8.44 -7.06
C LEU A 106 -6.84 -9.82 -6.78
N ASN A 107 -8.01 -9.92 -6.14
CA ASN A 107 -8.71 -11.19 -5.95
C ASN A 107 -8.97 -11.89 -7.31
N GLN A 108 -9.34 -11.12 -8.34
CA GLN A 108 -9.59 -11.67 -9.67
C GLN A 108 -8.29 -11.81 -10.47
N ARG A 109 -7.39 -10.82 -10.36
CA ARG A 109 -6.18 -10.75 -11.19
C ARG A 109 -5.06 -11.66 -10.72
N ASN A 110 -4.77 -11.69 -9.42
CA ASN A 110 -3.67 -12.43 -8.82
C ASN A 110 -3.93 -12.73 -7.32
N PRO A 111 -4.68 -13.81 -7.02
CA PRO A 111 -5.02 -14.20 -5.64
C PRO A 111 -3.83 -14.35 -4.70
N GLN A 112 -2.68 -14.81 -5.20
CA GLN A 112 -1.49 -15.02 -4.39
C GLN A 112 -0.90 -13.68 -3.90
N VAL A 113 -0.92 -12.66 -4.77
CA VAL A 113 -0.51 -11.30 -4.38
C VAL A 113 -1.54 -10.71 -3.41
N ALA A 114 -2.83 -10.86 -3.69
CA ALA A 114 -3.90 -10.41 -2.80
C ALA A 114 -3.74 -11.00 -1.37
N SER A 115 -3.49 -12.31 -1.30
CA SER A 115 -3.26 -13.03 -0.05
C SER A 115 -2.07 -12.49 0.73
N ARG A 116 -0.99 -12.03 0.08
CA ARG A 116 0.13 -11.40 0.78
C ARG A 116 -0.23 -10.00 1.29
N LEU A 117 -1.02 -9.25 0.53
CA LEU A 117 -1.38 -7.87 0.86
C LEU A 117 -2.46 -7.74 1.94
N ILE A 118 -3.29 -8.76 2.17
CA ILE A 118 -4.31 -8.73 3.23
C ILE A 118 -3.72 -8.89 4.64
N GLU A 119 -2.44 -9.26 4.76
CA GLU A 119 -1.80 -9.57 6.05
C GLU A 119 -1.92 -8.47 7.12
N PRO A 120 -1.79 -7.17 6.80
CA PRO A 120 -2.00 -6.11 7.79
C PRO A 120 -3.43 -6.06 8.33
N LEU A 121 -4.43 -6.36 7.48
CA LEU A 121 -5.85 -6.27 7.84
C LEU A 121 -6.29 -7.40 8.77
N ILE A 122 -5.67 -8.58 8.69
CA ILE A 122 -5.99 -9.72 9.57
C ILE A 122 -5.36 -9.61 10.97
N ARG A 123 -4.55 -8.57 11.24
CA ARG A 123 -3.96 -8.31 12.57
C ARG A 123 -4.87 -7.49 13.48
N LEU A 124 -6.15 -7.30 13.13
CA LEU A 124 -7.12 -6.44 13.82
C LEU A 124 -7.11 -6.55 15.35
N LYS A 125 -7.03 -7.77 15.93
CA LYS A 125 -7.06 -8.00 17.39
C LYS A 125 -5.91 -7.35 18.16
N ARG A 126 -4.91 -6.78 17.47
CA ARG A 126 -3.76 -6.06 18.05
C ARG A 126 -4.00 -4.55 18.21
N TYR A 127 -5.09 -4.02 17.68
CA TYR A 127 -5.41 -2.60 17.66
C TYR A 127 -6.56 -2.27 18.62
N ASP A 128 -6.82 -0.98 18.84
CA ASP A 128 -7.94 -0.49 19.65
C ASP A 128 -9.31 -0.86 19.05
N GLU A 129 -10.36 -0.74 19.86
CA GLU A 129 -11.72 -1.15 19.49
C GLU A 129 -12.26 -0.42 18.26
N LYS A 130 -11.97 0.88 18.11
CA LYS A 130 -12.42 1.68 16.96
C LYS A 130 -11.78 1.16 15.67
N ARG A 131 -10.46 0.94 15.68
CA ARG A 131 -9.75 0.35 14.54
C ARG A 131 -10.19 -1.09 14.27
N GLN A 132 -10.41 -1.90 15.30
CA GLN A 132 -10.94 -3.25 15.14
C GLN A 132 -12.29 -3.28 14.41
N ALA A 133 -13.21 -2.37 14.76
CA ALA A 133 -14.51 -2.29 14.10
C ALA A 133 -14.37 -1.96 12.61
N LEU A 134 -13.51 -0.99 12.26
CA LEU A 134 -13.24 -0.59 10.87
C LEU A 134 -12.56 -1.72 10.08
N MET A 135 -11.55 -2.38 10.65
CA MET A 135 -10.85 -3.51 10.01
C MET A 135 -11.78 -4.71 9.83
N ARG A 136 -12.66 -4.99 10.81
CA ARG A 136 -13.67 -6.04 10.70
C ARG A 136 -14.67 -5.73 9.57
N ALA A 137 -15.15 -4.49 9.46
CA ALA A 137 -16.04 -4.08 8.38
C ALA A 137 -15.39 -4.27 7.00
N ALA A 138 -14.11 -3.90 6.86
CA ALA A 138 -13.33 -4.12 5.65
C ALA A 138 -13.18 -5.62 5.30
N LEU A 139 -12.92 -6.48 6.29
CA LEU A 139 -12.85 -7.93 6.09
C LEU A 139 -14.19 -8.55 5.70
N GLU A 140 -15.31 -8.10 6.30
CA GLU A 140 -16.65 -8.55 5.92
C GLU A 140 -17.02 -8.11 4.49
N GLN A 141 -16.62 -6.90 4.08
CA GLN A 141 -16.78 -6.46 2.69
C GLN A 141 -16.03 -7.37 1.72
N LEU A 142 -14.78 -7.72 2.03
CA LEU A 142 -14.00 -8.65 1.21
C LEU A 142 -14.58 -10.06 1.21
N LYS A 143 -15.13 -10.51 2.34
CA LYS A 143 -15.82 -11.81 2.45
C LYS A 143 -17.06 -11.90 1.54
N GLY A 144 -17.72 -10.77 1.31
CA GLY A 144 -18.89 -10.65 0.45
C GLY A 144 -18.57 -10.54 -1.05
N LEU A 145 -17.31 -10.60 -1.47
CA LEU A 145 -16.95 -10.54 -2.89
C LEU A 145 -17.47 -11.76 -3.66
N GLU A 146 -18.02 -11.50 -4.84
CA GLU A 146 -18.31 -12.55 -5.82
C GLU A 146 -17.00 -13.20 -6.27
N ASN A 147 -16.97 -14.53 -6.36
CA ASN A 147 -15.78 -15.31 -6.72
C ASN A 147 -14.56 -15.01 -5.81
N LEU A 148 -14.79 -14.93 -4.49
CA LEU A 148 -13.71 -14.83 -3.52
C LEU A 148 -12.75 -16.03 -3.65
N SER A 149 -11.47 -15.74 -3.87
CA SER A 149 -10.43 -16.75 -3.98
C SER A 149 -10.26 -17.53 -2.67
N GLY A 150 -9.90 -18.81 -2.78
CA GLY A 150 -9.63 -19.66 -1.62
C GLY A 150 -8.56 -19.08 -0.69
N ASP A 151 -7.50 -18.49 -1.26
CA ASP A 151 -6.42 -17.85 -0.52
C ASP A 151 -6.91 -16.70 0.39
N LEU A 152 -7.84 -15.87 -0.10
CA LEU A 152 -8.43 -14.80 0.70
C LEU A 152 -9.47 -15.33 1.68
N PHE A 153 -10.33 -16.26 1.25
CA PHE A 153 -11.36 -16.85 2.09
C PHE A 153 -10.77 -17.48 3.37
N GLU A 154 -9.66 -18.22 3.26
CA GLU A 154 -9.00 -18.83 4.41
C GLU A 154 -8.52 -17.77 5.41
N LYS A 155 -7.82 -16.74 4.93
CA LYS A 155 -7.27 -15.68 5.80
C LYS A 155 -8.37 -14.84 6.45
N ILE A 156 -9.40 -14.48 5.68
CA ILE A 156 -10.53 -13.68 6.16
C ILE A 156 -11.34 -14.46 7.21
N SER A 157 -11.65 -15.73 6.95
CA SER A 157 -12.44 -16.56 7.87
C SER A 157 -11.73 -16.74 9.21
N LYS A 158 -10.40 -16.95 9.19
CA LYS A 158 -9.59 -17.05 10.42
C LYS A 158 -9.50 -15.72 11.18
N ALA A 159 -9.50 -14.59 10.49
CA ALA A 159 -9.41 -13.27 11.12
C ALA A 159 -10.73 -12.82 11.77
N LEU A 160 -11.87 -13.23 11.19
CA LEU A 160 -13.21 -12.89 11.67
C LEU A 160 -13.73 -13.79 12.79
N ALA A 161 -13.13 -14.98 12.97
CA ALA A 161 -13.38 -15.86 14.12
C ALA A 161 -12.78 -15.30 15.41
#